data_AF-A0A373CZP2-F1
#
_entry.id   AF-A0A373CZP2-F1
#
_cell.length_a   1.000
_cell.length_b   1.000
_cell.length_c   1.000
_cell.angle_alpha   90.00
_cell.angle_beta   90.00
_cell.angle_gamma   90.00
#
_symmetry.space_group_name_H-M   'P 1'
#
loop_
_entity.id
_entity.type
_entity.pdbx_description
1 polymer ?
#
loop_
_entity_poly.entity_id
_entity_poly.type
_entity_poly.pdbx_seq_one_letter_code
_entity_poly.pdbx_strand_id
1 'polypeptide(L)'
;MNIELVRAVFDCGIDDLRLLDDAECDMYEVIGRMREDSIELTMNNIIRQVFEEGRYILTKAREEKIASLPTEPMTEADFELRGNLERLNPEQDFSFWINLQDTNFRGKSELQELYESMFAEELEQCENLTGYPIEW
;
A
#
# COMPACT_ATOMS: atom_id res chain seq x y z
N MET A 1 -9.84 26.27 -8.52
CA MET A 1 -8.41 25.98 -8.26
C MET A 1 -7.64 26.21 -9.56
N ASN A 2 -6.52 26.93 -9.55
CA ASN A 2 -5.76 27.19 -10.78
C ASN A 2 -4.87 25.97 -11.08
N ILE A 3 -5.31 25.11 -12.01
CA ILE A 3 -4.67 23.82 -12.29
C ILE A 3 -3.22 23.99 -12.78
N GLU A 4 -2.92 25.07 -13.51
CA GLU A 4 -1.55 25.36 -13.97
C GLU A 4 -0.62 25.71 -12.80
N LEU A 5 -1.14 26.37 -11.76
CA LEU A 5 -0.36 26.63 -10.54
C LEU A 5 -0.10 25.33 -9.78
N VAL A 6 -1.10 24.45 -9.67
CA VAL A 6 -0.95 23.13 -9.01
C VAL A 6 0.10 22.29 -9.73
N ARG A 7 0.04 22.26 -11.06
CA ARG A 7 1.02 21.58 -11.91
C ARG A 7 2.44 22.13 -11.73
N ALA A 8 2.59 23.46 -11.67
CA ALA A 8 3.88 24.09 -11.43
C ALA A 8 4.42 23.83 -10.02
N VAL A 9 3.55 23.72 -9.01
CA VAL A 9 3.93 23.43 -7.62
C VAL A 9 4.40 21.98 -7.47
N PHE A 10 3.70 21.03 -8.10
CA PHE A 10 4.04 19.61 -7.99
C PHE A 10 4.99 19.10 -9.09
N ASP A 11 5.44 19.98 -9.99
CA ASP A 11 6.27 19.69 -11.16
C ASP A 11 5.70 18.53 -12.01
N CYS A 12 4.45 18.66 -12.44
CA CYS A 12 3.74 17.59 -13.14
C CYS A 12 2.88 18.04 -14.34
N GLY A 13 2.62 17.08 -15.23
CA GLY A 13 1.68 17.16 -16.33
C GLY A 13 0.21 17.20 -15.86
N ILE A 14 -0.69 17.50 -16.80
CA ILE A 14 -2.13 17.53 -16.48
C ILE A 14 -2.70 16.14 -16.22
N ASP A 15 -2.16 15.12 -16.90
CA ASP A 15 -2.59 13.74 -16.73
C ASP A 15 -1.99 13.10 -15.47
N ASP A 16 -0.83 13.58 -15.00
CA ASP A 16 -0.20 13.10 -13.77
C ASP A 16 -1.05 13.39 -12.53
N LEU A 17 -1.81 14.49 -12.55
CA LEU A 17 -2.76 14.81 -11.47
C LEU A 17 -3.89 13.78 -11.36
N ARG A 18 -4.23 13.10 -12.46
CA ARG A 18 -5.25 12.06 -12.47
C ARG A 18 -4.81 10.75 -11.83
N LEU A 19 -3.50 10.56 -11.61
CA LEU A 19 -2.95 9.38 -10.94
C LEU A 19 -3.48 9.22 -9.50
N LEU A 20 -4.10 10.25 -8.96
CA LEU A 20 -4.72 10.28 -7.63
C LEU A 20 -6.25 10.30 -7.68
N ASP A 21 -6.88 10.34 -8.87
CA ASP A 21 -8.34 10.49 -8.99
C ASP A 21 -9.08 9.28 -8.38
N ASP A 22 -8.48 8.09 -8.49
CA ASP A 22 -9.05 6.82 -8.02
C ASP A 22 -8.53 6.41 -6.63
N ALA A 23 -7.62 7.19 -6.03
CA ALA A 23 -7.06 6.89 -4.71
C ALA A 23 -8.01 7.35 -3.59
N GLU A 24 -8.51 6.42 -2.78
CA GLU A 24 -9.42 6.74 -1.67
C GLU A 24 -8.71 7.18 -0.37
N CYS A 25 -7.37 7.23 -0.36
CA CYS A 25 -6.63 7.61 0.84
C CYS A 25 -6.85 9.10 1.25
N ASP A 26 -6.72 9.40 2.54
CA ASP A 26 -6.78 10.78 3.02
C ASP A 26 -5.49 11.53 2.66
N MET A 27 -5.53 12.24 1.53
CA MET A 27 -4.40 13.04 1.03
C MET A 27 -3.96 14.13 2.02
N TYR A 28 -4.84 14.65 2.88
CA TYR A 28 -4.44 15.62 3.90
C TYR A 28 -3.58 14.97 4.97
N GLU A 29 -3.91 13.74 5.35
CA GLU A 29 -3.13 12.94 6.29
C GLU A 29 -1.76 12.57 5.70
N VAL A 30 -1.74 12.11 4.44
CA VAL A 30 -0.51 11.81 3.69
C VAL A 30 0.40 13.04 3.62
N ILE A 31 -0.12 14.18 3.17
CA ILE A 31 0.65 15.43 3.08
C ILE A 31 1.08 15.92 4.47
N GLY A 32 0.25 15.71 5.49
CA GLY A 32 0.56 16.01 6.89
C GLY A 32 1.81 15.27 7.35
N ARG A 33 1.83 13.94 7.20
CA ARG A 33 3.01 13.10 7.51
C ARG A 33 4.25 13.52 6.73
N MET A 34 4.11 13.74 5.42
CA MET A 34 5.23 14.19 4.59
C MET A 34 5.87 15.47 5.11
N ARG A 35 5.08 16.43 5.61
CA ARG A 35 5.60 17.67 6.19
C ARG A 35 6.32 17.42 7.51
N GLU A 36 5.77 16.56 8.36
CA GLU A 36 6.38 16.17 9.64
C GLU A 36 7.74 15.49 9.41
N ASP A 37 7.81 14.61 8.41
CA ASP A 37 9.01 13.85 8.06
C ASP A 37 9.97 14.61 7.12
N SER A 38 9.67 15.88 6.81
CA SER A 38 10.46 16.72 5.89
C SER A 38 10.65 16.12 4.50
N ILE A 39 9.67 15.37 4.02
CA ILE A 39 9.60 14.82 2.66
C ILE A 39 9.11 15.93 1.72
N GLU A 40 9.83 16.12 0.61
CA GLU A 40 9.46 17.11 -0.41
C GLU A 40 8.12 16.76 -1.08
N LEU A 41 7.22 17.73 -1.18
CA LEU A 41 5.88 17.58 -1.74
C LEU A 41 5.91 17.61 -3.28
N THR A 42 6.37 16.53 -3.88
CA THR A 42 6.32 16.27 -5.34
C THR A 42 5.27 15.20 -5.66
N MET A 43 4.75 15.15 -6.89
CA MET A 43 3.80 14.08 -7.29
C MET A 43 4.38 12.68 -7.04
N ASN A 44 5.66 12.46 -7.37
CA ASN A 44 6.32 11.17 -7.16
C ASN A 44 6.37 10.77 -5.70
N ASN A 45 6.64 11.72 -4.80
CA ASN A 45 6.68 11.43 -3.38
C ASN A 45 5.28 11.23 -2.81
N ILE A 46 4.27 11.97 -3.29
CA ILE A 46 2.87 11.76 -2.87
C ILE A 46 2.41 10.36 -3.27
N ILE A 47 2.54 9.97 -4.54
CA ILE A 47 2.16 8.63 -5.01
C ILE A 47 2.95 7.55 -4.26
N ARG A 48 4.24 7.79 -3.98
CA ARG A 48 5.03 6.88 -3.15
C ARG A 48 4.40 6.69 -1.78
N GLN A 49 4.04 7.76 -1.10
CA GLN A 49 3.40 7.64 0.22
C GLN A 49 2.05 6.95 0.14
N VAL A 50 1.26 7.18 -0.91
CA VAL A 50 0.00 6.46 -1.15
C VAL A 50 0.23 4.95 -1.22
N PHE A 51 1.23 4.48 -1.97
CA PHE A 51 1.57 3.05 -2.01
C PHE A 51 2.12 2.52 -0.69
N GLU A 52 2.87 3.34 0.05
CA GLU A 52 3.33 2.99 1.38
C GLU A 52 2.16 2.79 2.37
N GLU A 53 1.10 3.59 2.27
CA GLU A 53 -0.13 3.38 3.06
C GLU A 53 -0.83 2.06 2.73
N GLY A 54 -0.95 1.74 1.44
CA GLY A 54 -1.49 0.45 1.01
C GLY A 54 -0.69 -0.72 1.59
N ARG A 55 0.63 -0.65 1.49
CA ARG A 55 1.53 -1.67 2.07
C ARG A 55 1.42 -1.74 3.59
N TYR A 56 1.28 -0.60 4.26
CA TYR A 56 1.12 -0.52 5.71
C TYR A 56 -0.12 -1.26 6.21
N ILE A 57 -1.24 -1.20 5.48
CA ILE A 57 -2.46 -1.93 5.84
C ILE A 57 -2.24 -3.43 5.84
N LEU A 58 -1.57 -3.95 4.82
CA LEU A 58 -1.23 -5.36 4.74
C LEU A 58 -0.28 -5.77 5.87
N THR A 59 0.72 -4.94 6.18
CA THR A 59 1.62 -5.15 7.33
C THR A 59 0.84 -5.23 8.63
N LYS A 60 -0.01 -4.25 8.89
CA LYS A 60 -0.80 -4.14 10.12
C LYS A 60 -1.77 -5.31 10.26
N ALA A 61 -2.50 -5.67 9.20
CA ALA A 61 -3.42 -6.79 9.21
C ALA A 61 -2.72 -8.11 9.53
N ARG A 62 -1.53 -8.32 8.96
CA ARG A 62 -0.70 -9.49 9.23
C ARG A 62 -0.21 -9.53 10.68
N GLU A 63 0.23 -8.40 11.23
CA GLU A 63 0.61 -8.28 12.65
C GLU A 63 -0.57 -8.53 13.59
N GLU A 64 -1.74 -7.97 13.29
CA GLU A 64 -2.97 -8.18 14.06
C GLU A 64 -3.41 -9.64 14.04
N LYS A 65 -3.36 -10.32 12.89
CA LYS A 65 -3.66 -11.76 12.82
C LYS A 65 -2.68 -12.58 13.64
N ILE A 66 -1.38 -12.29 13.60
CA ILE A 66 -0.39 -12.96 14.46
C ILE A 66 -0.68 -12.71 15.95
N ALA A 67 -0.99 -11.47 16.33
CA ALA A 67 -1.29 -11.10 17.71
C ALA A 67 -2.60 -11.74 18.22
N SER A 68 -3.54 -12.03 17.30
CA SER A 68 -4.81 -12.69 17.62
C SER A 68 -4.68 -14.18 17.91
N LEU A 69 -3.57 -14.81 17.52
CA LEU A 69 -3.36 -16.24 17.72
C LEU A 69 -3.17 -16.59 19.20
N PRO A 70 -3.72 -17.74 19.64
CA PRO A 70 -3.56 -18.19 21.02
C PRO A 70 -2.09 -18.47 21.33
N THR A 71 -1.59 -18.00 22.47
CA THR A 71 -0.19 -18.23 22.85
C THR A 71 0.02 -19.69 23.24
N GLU A 72 -0.80 -20.23 24.16
CA GLU A 72 -0.93 -21.66 24.46
C GLU A 72 -2.28 -21.93 25.18
N PRO A 73 -2.88 -23.13 25.04
CA PRO A 73 -2.50 -24.20 24.13
C PRO A 73 -2.92 -23.88 22.69
N MET A 74 -2.05 -24.19 21.74
CA MET A 74 -2.22 -23.93 20.31
C MET A 74 -2.66 -25.21 19.59
N THR A 75 -3.60 -25.12 18.64
CA THR A 75 -3.98 -26.26 17.80
C THR A 75 -3.00 -26.42 16.62
N GLU A 76 -3.02 -27.58 15.95
CA GLU A 76 -2.21 -27.78 14.73
C GLU A 76 -2.53 -26.74 13.64
N ALA A 77 -3.81 -26.37 13.51
CA ALA A 77 -4.26 -25.36 12.56
C ALA A 77 -3.72 -23.97 12.91
N ASP A 78 -3.67 -23.61 14.20
CA ASP A 78 -3.08 -22.36 14.65
C ASP A 78 -1.57 -22.32 14.37
N PHE A 79 -0.87 -23.46 14.51
CA PHE A 79 0.55 -23.56 14.21
C PHE A 79 0.84 -23.40 12.72
N GLU A 80 0.05 -24.05 11.85
CA GLU A 80 0.15 -23.89 10.40
C GLU A 80 -0.15 -22.45 9.97
N LEU A 81 -1.23 -21.86 10.49
CA LEU A 81 -1.59 -20.47 10.24
C LEU A 81 -0.48 -19.51 10.66
N ARG A 82 0.11 -19.72 11.85
CA ARG A 82 1.25 -18.94 12.32
C ARG A 82 2.44 -19.04 11.38
N GLY A 83 2.80 -20.26 10.97
CA GLY A 83 3.90 -20.50 10.04
C GLY A 83 3.69 -19.79 8.70
N ASN A 84 2.46 -19.77 8.20
CA ASN A 84 2.10 -19.04 6.99
C ASN A 84 2.21 -17.52 7.17
N LEU A 85 1.66 -16.97 8.26
CA LEU A 85 1.77 -15.54 8.58
C LEU A 85 3.23 -15.09 8.76
N GLU A 86 4.05 -15.90 9.40
CA GLU A 86 5.47 -15.62 9.65
C GLU A 86 6.32 -15.60 8.36
N ARG A 87 5.88 -16.31 7.32
CA ARG A 87 6.52 -16.29 5.99
C ARG A 87 6.23 -15.03 5.17
N LEU A 88 5.12 -14.35 5.48
CA LEU A 88 4.71 -13.13 4.79
C LEU A 88 5.41 -11.91 5.39
N ASN A 89 5.91 -11.05 4.51
CA ASN A 89 6.51 -9.76 4.83
C ASN A 89 6.05 -8.72 3.78
N PRO A 90 4.91 -8.05 3.99
CA PRO A 90 4.36 -7.11 3.01
C PRO A 90 5.34 -6.02 2.58
N GLU A 91 6.28 -5.59 3.44
CA GLU A 91 7.32 -4.62 3.07
C GLU A 91 8.24 -5.12 1.95
N GLN A 92 8.52 -6.43 1.89
CA GLN A 92 9.38 -7.07 0.91
C GLN A 92 8.62 -7.80 -0.19
N ASP A 93 7.37 -8.16 0.07
CA ASP A 93 6.52 -8.92 -0.84
C ASP A 93 5.83 -8.02 -1.85
N PHE A 94 5.67 -6.74 -1.51
CA PHE A 94 5.14 -5.73 -2.42
C PHE A 94 6.20 -4.69 -2.76
N SER A 95 6.24 -4.31 -4.03
CA SER A 95 7.11 -3.27 -4.58
C SER A 95 6.33 -2.40 -5.54
N PHE A 96 6.76 -1.17 -5.76
CA PHE A 96 6.12 -0.27 -6.70
C PHE A 96 7.15 0.47 -7.54
N TRP A 97 6.74 0.85 -8.74
CA TRP A 97 7.49 1.72 -9.64
C TRP A 97 6.67 2.97 -9.91
N ILE A 98 7.33 4.14 -9.95
CA ILE A 98 6.69 5.44 -10.15
C ILE A 98 7.57 6.29 -11.05
N ASN A 99 7.07 6.68 -12.21
CA ASN A 99 7.71 7.72 -13.04
C ASN A 99 6.71 8.65 -13.77
N LEU A 100 5.48 8.77 -13.24
CA LEU A 100 4.34 9.53 -13.78
C LEU A 100 3.78 9.01 -15.13
N GLN A 101 4.59 8.35 -15.95
CA GLN A 101 4.17 7.72 -17.20
C GLN A 101 3.78 6.25 -17.02
N ASP A 102 4.49 5.57 -16.13
CA ASP A 102 4.38 4.16 -15.79
C ASP A 102 4.41 4.07 -14.26
N THR A 103 3.28 3.67 -13.70
CA THR A 103 3.07 3.53 -12.27
C THR A 103 2.42 2.18 -12.05
N ASN A 104 3.08 1.32 -11.29
CA ASN A 104 2.56 -0.02 -10.99
C ASN A 104 2.87 -0.40 -9.55
N PHE A 105 2.02 -1.28 -9.03
CA PHE A 105 2.14 -1.85 -7.71
C PHE A 105 2.12 -3.37 -7.84
N ARG A 106 3.17 -4.02 -7.37
CA ARG A 106 3.49 -5.42 -7.65
C ARG A 106 3.65 -6.23 -6.39
N GLY A 107 2.87 -7.29 -6.25
CA GLY A 107 3.11 -8.38 -5.33
C GLY A 107 4.03 -9.43 -5.94
N LYS A 108 4.59 -10.31 -5.10
CA LYS A 108 5.30 -11.50 -5.57
C LYS A 108 4.33 -12.59 -6.02
N SER A 109 4.34 -12.94 -7.30
CA SER A 109 3.51 -14.02 -7.88
C SER A 109 3.41 -15.29 -7.04
N GLU A 110 4.52 -15.75 -6.45
CA GLU A 110 4.58 -16.99 -5.68
C GLU A 110 3.85 -16.93 -4.33
N LEU A 111 3.44 -15.73 -3.89
CA LEU A 111 2.68 -15.50 -2.66
C LEU A 111 1.22 -15.12 -2.92
N GLN A 112 0.80 -14.97 -4.18
CA GLN A 112 -0.55 -14.52 -4.54
C GLN A 112 -1.63 -15.35 -3.85
N GLU A 113 -1.63 -16.67 -4.04
CA GLU A 113 -2.64 -17.57 -3.45
C GLU A 113 -2.68 -17.46 -1.92
N LEU A 114 -1.52 -17.27 -1.29
CA LEU A 114 -1.44 -17.16 0.16
C LEU A 114 -2.04 -15.85 0.66
N TYR A 115 -1.71 -14.73 0.02
CA TYR A 115 -2.30 -13.43 0.32
C TYR A 115 -3.80 -13.41 0.04
N GLU A 116 -4.26 -13.91 -1.11
CA GLU A 116 -5.70 -13.96 -1.44
C GLU A 116 -6.49 -14.81 -0.44
N SER A 117 -5.94 -15.95 -0.01
CA SER A 117 -6.62 -16.82 0.96
C SER A 117 -6.73 -16.22 2.36
N MET A 118 -5.80 -15.34 2.73
CA MET A 118 -5.67 -14.85 4.11
C MET A 118 -6.04 -13.39 4.27
N PHE A 119 -5.96 -12.56 3.23
CA PHE A 119 -6.04 -11.10 3.29
C PHE A 119 -6.87 -10.50 2.15
N ALA A 120 -7.89 -11.21 1.64
CA ALA A 120 -8.70 -10.73 0.52
C ALA A 120 -9.29 -9.32 0.72
N GLU A 121 -9.83 -9.04 1.91
CA GLU A 121 -10.43 -7.74 2.23
C GLU A 121 -9.35 -6.65 2.30
N GLU A 122 -8.19 -6.96 2.87
CA GLU A 122 -7.09 -6.02 3.02
C GLU A 122 -6.36 -5.75 1.70
N LEU A 123 -6.35 -6.72 0.78
CA LEU A 123 -5.90 -6.51 -0.61
C LEU A 123 -6.85 -5.57 -1.35
N GLU A 124 -8.17 -5.80 -1.28
CA GLU A 124 -9.16 -4.90 -1.88
C GLU A 124 -9.05 -3.48 -1.30
N GLN A 125 -8.90 -3.37 0.02
CA GLN A 125 -8.69 -2.08 0.69
C GLN A 125 -7.41 -1.39 0.19
N CYS A 126 -6.34 -2.15 -0.01
CA CYS A 126 -5.08 -1.66 -0.54
C CYS A 126 -5.23 -1.11 -1.97
N GLU A 127 -5.93 -1.84 -2.85
CA GLU A 127 -6.23 -1.38 -4.21
C GLU A 127 -7.09 -0.12 -4.21
N ASN A 128 -8.13 -0.06 -3.38
CA ASN A 128 -9.01 1.12 -3.29
C ASN A 128 -8.28 2.36 -2.75
N LEU A 129 -7.45 2.20 -1.71
CA LEU A 129 -6.70 3.32 -1.15
C LEU A 129 -5.66 3.87 -2.10
N THR A 130 -5.03 2.98 -2.84
CA THR A 130 -3.97 3.38 -3.77
C THR A 130 -4.53 3.86 -5.11
N GLY A 131 -5.69 3.36 -5.51
CA GLY A 131 -6.26 3.53 -6.85
C GLY A 131 -5.58 2.65 -7.91
N TYR A 132 -4.76 1.67 -7.51
CA TYR A 132 -4.05 0.79 -8.42
C TYR A 132 -4.33 -0.68 -8.11
N PRO A 133 -4.63 -1.49 -9.14
CA PRO A 133 -4.68 -2.93 -8.98
C PRO A 133 -3.29 -3.48 -8.65
N ILE A 134 -3.24 -4.53 -7.84
CA ILE A 134 -2.00 -5.26 -7.55
C ILE A 134 -1.71 -6.21 -8.72
N GLU A 135 -0.54 -6.03 -9.33
CA GLU A 135 0.03 -6.95 -10.30
C GLU A 135 0.81 -8.06 -9.59
N TRP A 136 0.61 -9.33 -9.94
CA TRP A 136 1.29 -10.48 -9.33
C TRP A 136 2.35 -11.09 -10.25
#